data_AF-A0A7J3Z9H9-F1
#
_entry.id   AF-A0A7J3Z9H9-F1
#
_cell.length_a   1.000
_cell.length_b   1.000
_cell.length_c   1.000
_cell.angle_alpha   90.00
_cell.angle_beta   90.00
_cell.angle_gamma   90.00
#
_symmetry.space_group_name_H-M   'P 1'
#
loop_
_entity.id
_entity.type
_entity.pdbx_description
1 polymer ?
#
loop_
_entity_poly.entity_id
_entity_poly.type
_entity_poly.pdbx_seq_one_letter_code
_entity_poly.pdbx_strand_id
1 'polypeptide(L)'
;MACFIAPSILAIIVSIVKRVAKKVSAKINLGLLESLLWSGAGVLTLEHVWHGEVVLWPPFLTAMQSPEEWTVALHEMTTAGITMTLATVGIWGCVLLVEKMIKAPQIQKIVTEKKVITTLST
;
A
#
# COMPACT_ATOMS: atom_id res chain seq x y z
N MET A 1 12.88 -2.49 -15.56
CA MET A 1 11.84 -3.55 -15.68
C MET A 1 10.58 -3.01 -15.02
N ALA A 2 9.42 -2.86 -15.66
CA ALA A 2 8.30 -2.06 -15.14
C ALA A 2 7.56 -2.61 -13.89
N CYS A 3 8.29 -2.82 -12.79
CA CYS A 3 7.83 -3.37 -11.52
C CYS A 3 6.82 -2.47 -10.80
N PHE A 4 6.73 -1.19 -11.17
CA PHE A 4 5.76 -0.23 -10.62
C PHE A 4 4.31 -0.57 -11.01
N ILE A 5 4.08 -1.40 -12.04
CA ILE A 5 2.74 -1.76 -12.51
C ILE A 5 1.99 -2.59 -11.45
N ALA A 6 2.67 -3.56 -10.81
CA ALA A 6 2.06 -4.40 -9.78
C ALA A 6 1.49 -3.61 -8.58
N PRO A 7 2.25 -2.71 -7.91
CA PRO A 7 1.70 -1.88 -6.85
C PRO A 7 0.67 -0.88 -7.35
N SER A 8 0.78 -0.38 -8.59
CA SER A 8 -0.21 0.54 -9.17
C SER A 8 -1.58 -0.13 -9.38
N ILE A 9 -1.59 -1.37 -9.90
CA ILE A 9 -2.83 -2.16 -10.05
C ILE A 9 -3.46 -2.39 -8.68
N LEU A 10 -2.67 -2.80 -7.69
CA LEU A 10 -3.19 -3.01 -6.35
C LEU A 10 -3.70 -1.69 -5.74
N ALA A 11 -3.04 -0.56 -5.98
CA ALA A 11 -3.48 0.75 -5.51
C ALA A 11 -4.86 1.11 -6.07
N ILE A 12 -5.10 0.86 -7.35
CA ILE A 12 -6.39 1.09 -8.01
C ILE A 12 -7.47 0.19 -7.39
N ILE A 13 -7.18 -1.09 -7.19
CA ILE A 13 -8.12 -2.03 -6.54
C ILE A 13 -8.47 -1.55 -5.13
N VAL A 14 -7.48 -1.18 -4.31
CA VAL A 14 -7.69 -0.66 -2.96
C VAL A 14 -8.51 0.63 -3.00
N SER A 15 -8.28 1.51 -3.99
CA SER A 15 -9.04 2.75 -4.18
C SER A 15 -10.52 2.46 -4.47
N ILE A 16 -10.81 1.46 -5.32
CA ILE A 16 -12.18 1.02 -5.63
C ILE A 16 -12.83 0.40 -4.39
N VAL A 17 -12.15 -0.53 -3.72
CA VAL A 17 -12.65 -1.18 -2.50
C VAL A 17 -12.92 -0.16 -1.40
N LYS A 18 -12.06 0.84 -1.23
CA LYS A 18 -12.27 1.95 -0.29
C LYS A 18 -13.55 2.73 -0.60
N ARG A 19 -13.83 2.99 -1.89
CA ARG A 19 -15.04 3.71 -2.32
C ARG A 19 -16.32 2.89 -2.07
N VAL A 20 -16.28 1.57 -2.30
CA VAL A 20 -17.42 0.67 -2.12
C VAL A 20 -17.66 0.30 -0.65
N ALA A 21 -16.59 0.01 0.09
CA ALA A 21 -16.63 -0.53 1.45
C ALA A 21 -16.18 0.49 2.50
N LYS A 22 -16.72 1.71 2.48
CA LYS A 22 -16.34 2.80 3.41
C LYS A 22 -16.33 2.39 4.89
N LYS A 23 -17.32 1.59 5.33
CA LYS A 23 -17.40 1.09 6.72
C LYS A 23 -16.24 0.18 7.10
N VAL A 24 -15.79 -0.67 6.17
CA VAL A 24 -14.63 -1.55 6.38
C VAL A 24 -13.35 -0.74 6.27
N SER A 25 -13.24 0.12 5.25
CA SER A 25 -12.10 1.01 5.06
C SER A 25 -11.77 1.86 6.29
N ALA A 26 -12.78 2.36 7.00
CA ALA A 26 -12.58 3.16 8.21
C ALA A 26 -12.11 2.32 9.41
N LYS A 27 -12.46 1.03 9.45
CA LYS A 27 -12.03 0.11 10.53
C LYS A 27 -10.60 -0.38 10.36
N ILE A 28 -10.14 -0.56 9.13
CA ILE A 28 -8.81 -1.11 8.82
C ILE A 28 -7.87 -0.09 8.16
N ASN A 29 -8.18 1.22 8.23
CA ASN A 29 -7.38 2.30 7.64
C ASN A 29 -6.88 2.00 6.20
N LEU A 30 -7.78 1.58 5.30
CA LEU A 30 -7.40 1.34 3.89
C LEU A 30 -6.84 2.59 3.20
N GLY A 31 -7.16 3.78 3.71
CA GLY A 31 -6.57 5.03 3.20
C GLY A 31 -5.06 5.13 3.43
N LEU A 32 -4.53 4.54 4.51
CA LEU A 32 -3.09 4.49 4.78
C LEU A 32 -2.39 3.50 3.85
N LEU A 33 -3.05 2.36 3.58
CA LEU A 33 -2.57 1.40 2.58
C LEU A 33 -2.53 2.04 1.19
N GLU A 34 -3.60 2.73 0.78
CA GLU A 34 -3.66 3.45 -0.49
C GLU A 34 -2.53 4.47 -0.63
N SER A 35 -2.27 5.31 0.39
CA SER A 35 -1.17 6.28 0.34
C SER A 35 0.21 5.61 0.28
N LEU A 36 0.39 4.49 0.97
CA LEU A 36 1.65 3.75 0.95
C LEU A 36 1.90 3.12 -0.43
N LEU A 37 0.85 2.59 -1.07
CA LEU A 37 0.96 2.03 -2.42
C LEU A 37 1.20 3.10 -3.48
N TRP A 38 0.48 4.23 -3.43
CA TRP A 38 0.67 5.31 -4.40
C TRP A 38 2.02 6.00 -4.25
N SER A 39 2.50 6.20 -3.02
CA SER A 39 3.85 6.75 -2.79
C SER A 39 4.94 5.80 -3.25
N GLY A 40 4.84 4.50 -2.92
CA GLY A 40 5.78 3.48 -3.38
C GLY A 40 5.79 3.35 -4.91
N ALA A 41 4.62 3.29 -5.54
CA ALA A 41 4.50 3.26 -6.99
C ALA A 41 5.10 4.51 -7.65
N GLY A 42 4.82 5.70 -7.11
CA GLY A 42 5.35 6.97 -7.64
C GLY A 42 6.87 7.04 -7.60
N VAL A 43 7.49 6.67 -6.47
CA VAL A 43 8.96 6.65 -6.35
C VAL A 43 9.58 5.65 -7.32
N LEU A 44 8.99 4.46 -7.47
CA LEU A 44 9.47 3.44 -8.41
C LEU A 44 9.33 3.90 -9.86
N THR A 45 8.22 4.55 -10.23
CA THR A 45 8.06 5.12 -11.57
C THR A 45 9.15 6.16 -11.85
N LEU A 46 9.48 7.03 -10.89
CA LEU A 46 10.57 7.99 -11.03
C LEU A 46 11.93 7.31 -11.19
N GLU A 47 12.23 6.26 -10.43
CA GLU A 47 13.48 5.50 -10.61
C GLU A 47 13.58 4.89 -12.01
N HIS A 48 12.49 4.34 -12.53
CA HIS A 48 12.50 3.70 -13.86
C HIS A 48 12.62 4.72 -15.00
N VAL A 49 12.04 5.91 -14.82
CA VAL A 49 12.23 7.03 -15.74
C VAL A 49 13.67 7.54 -15.67
N TRP A 50 14.25 7.66 -14.48
CA TRP A 50 15.62 8.11 -14.28
C TRP A 50 16.67 7.12 -14.81
N HIS A 51 16.43 5.81 -14.66
CA HIS A 51 17.29 4.75 -15.19
C HIS A 51 17.14 4.53 -16.70
N GLY A 52 16.23 5.26 -17.38
CA GLY A 52 16.04 5.16 -18.83
C GLY A 52 15.34 3.87 -19.30
N GLU A 53 14.75 3.12 -18.37
CA GLU A 53 13.98 1.89 -18.67
C GLU A 53 12.54 2.19 -19.09
N VAL A 54 12.02 3.35 -18.69
CA VAL A 54 10.70 3.87 -19.06
C VAL A 54 10.89 5.20 -19.76
N VAL A 55 10.46 5.28 -21.02
CA VAL A 55 10.58 6.49 -21.84
C VAL A 55 9.20 6.94 -22.30
N LEU A 56 8.98 8.26 -22.37
CA LEU A 56 7.67 8.85 -22.73
C LEU A 56 7.38 8.81 -24.25
N TRP A 57 8.34 8.35 -25.06
CA TRP A 57 8.18 8.12 -26.49
C TRP A 57 8.13 6.61 -26.80
N PRO A 58 7.37 6.18 -27.82
CA PRO A 58 7.33 4.77 -28.20
C PRO A 58 8.71 4.31 -28.73
N PRO A 59 9.20 3.10 -28.37
CA PRO A 59 8.60 2.09 -27.49
C PRO A 59 8.91 2.32 -26.00
N PHE A 60 7.87 2.50 -25.19
CA PHE A 60 7.94 2.89 -23.76
C PHE A 60 8.75 1.94 -22.85
N LEU A 61 8.98 0.70 -23.27
CA LEU A 61 9.77 -0.34 -22.59
C LEU A 61 10.94 -0.74 -23.50
N THR A 62 12.01 0.05 -23.46
CA THR A 62 13.20 -0.12 -24.32
C THR A 62 13.91 -1.47 -24.14
N ALA A 63 13.66 -2.16 -23.02
CA ALA A 63 14.24 -3.47 -22.70
C ALA A 63 13.50 -4.68 -23.29
N MET A 64 12.34 -4.52 -23.94
CA MET A 64 11.53 -5.65 -24.45
C MET A 64 11.42 -5.63 -25.99
N GLN A 65 12.54 -5.71 -26.71
CA GLN A 65 12.56 -5.62 -28.18
C GLN A 65 12.28 -6.95 -28.92
N SER A 66 12.43 -8.11 -28.28
CA SER A 66 12.33 -9.44 -28.93
C SER A 66 11.26 -10.34 -28.27
N PRO A 67 10.25 -10.87 -29.01
CA PRO A 67 9.08 -11.55 -28.44
C PRO A 67 9.36 -12.82 -27.60
N GLU A 68 10.51 -13.47 -27.77
CA GLU A 68 10.93 -14.62 -26.94
C GLU A 68 11.42 -14.20 -25.54
N GLU A 69 11.93 -12.97 -25.38
CA GLU A 69 12.42 -12.44 -24.11
C GLU A 69 11.31 -11.80 -23.26
N TRP A 70 10.11 -11.59 -23.83
CA TRP A 70 8.97 -11.00 -23.12
C TRP A 70 8.50 -11.89 -21.98
N THR A 71 8.44 -13.20 -22.18
CA THR A 71 7.89 -14.13 -21.19
C THR A 71 8.79 -14.25 -19.96
N VAL A 72 10.11 -14.34 -20.18
CA VAL A 72 11.11 -14.40 -19.10
C VAL A 72 11.19 -13.06 -18.37
N ALA A 73 11.27 -11.94 -19.10
CA ALA A 73 11.33 -10.62 -18.47
C ALA A 73 10.05 -10.27 -17.69
N LEU A 74 8.87 -10.67 -18.18
CA LEU A 74 7.62 -10.52 -17.44
C LEU A 74 7.55 -11.42 -16.20
N HIS A 75 8.07 -12.65 -16.26
CA HIS A 75 8.03 -13.55 -15.11
C HIS A 75 8.90 -13.05 -13.96
N GLU A 76 10.12 -12.61 -14.26
CA GLU A 76 11.01 -11.97 -13.27
C GLU A 76 10.39 -10.69 -12.70
N MET A 77 9.75 -9.88 -13.56
CA MET A 77 9.03 -8.66 -13.15
C MET A 77 7.82 -8.96 -12.25
N THR A 78 7.05 -10.01 -12.55
CA THR A 78 5.91 -10.39 -11.71
C THR A 78 6.37 -10.87 -10.34
N THR A 79 7.43 -11.65 -10.27
CA THR A 79 7.94 -12.18 -9.00
C THR A 79 8.52 -11.07 -8.13
N ALA A 80 9.32 -10.17 -8.70
CA ALA A 80 9.82 -8.98 -8.01
C ALA A 80 8.69 -8.02 -7.60
N GLY A 81 7.75 -7.72 -8.50
CA GLY A 81 6.61 -6.84 -8.20
C GLY A 81 5.70 -7.39 -7.10
N ILE A 82 5.45 -8.69 -7.08
CA ILE A 82 4.63 -9.35 -6.06
C ILE A 82 5.32 -9.34 -4.69
N THR A 83 6.62 -9.63 -4.63
CA THR A 83 7.37 -9.61 -3.36
C THR A 83 7.40 -8.21 -2.73
N MET A 84 7.60 -7.16 -3.52
CA MET A 84 7.53 -5.77 -3.05
C MET A 84 6.13 -5.39 -2.58
N THR A 85 5.11 -5.87 -3.29
CA THR A 85 3.71 -5.63 -2.92
C THR A 85 3.36 -6.30 -1.59
N LEU A 86 3.79 -7.55 -1.39
CA LEU A 86 3.66 -8.27 -0.12
C LEU A 86 4.36 -7.56 1.04
N ALA A 87 5.57 -7.07 0.82
CA ALA A 87 6.29 -6.29 1.84
C ALA A 87 5.51 -5.02 2.24
N THR A 88 4.94 -4.30 1.27
CA THR A 88 4.14 -3.10 1.50
C THR A 88 2.87 -3.40 2.30
N VAL A 89 2.17 -4.48 1.96
CA VAL A 89 0.99 -4.96 2.72
C VAL A 89 1.40 -5.40 4.13
N GLY A 90 2.56 -6.04 4.29
CA GLY A 90 3.12 -6.42 5.59
C GLY A 90 3.37 -5.20 6.49
N ILE A 91 3.99 -4.14 5.97
CA ILE A 91 4.22 -2.88 6.69
C ILE A 91 2.89 -2.27 7.15
N TRP A 92 1.88 -2.23 6.27
CA TRP A 92 0.55 -1.77 6.66
C TRP A 92 -0.07 -2.63 7.77
N GLY A 93 0.08 -3.95 7.69
CA GLY A 93 -0.33 -4.87 8.75
C GLY A 93 0.34 -4.54 10.09
N CYS A 94 1.65 -4.29 10.10
CA CYS A 94 2.38 -3.86 11.29
C CYS A 94 1.85 -2.54 11.86
N VAL A 95 1.57 -1.55 11.02
CA VAL A 95 0.98 -0.27 11.45
C VAL A 95 -0.38 -0.48 12.12
N LEU A 96 -1.24 -1.35 11.57
CA LEU A 96 -2.51 -1.69 12.20
C LEU A 96 -2.36 -2.40 13.55
N LEU A 97 -1.37 -3.27 13.70
CA LEU A 97 -1.07 -3.93 14.97
C LEU A 97 -0.64 -2.90 16.02
N VAL A 98 0.27 -1.99 15.65
CA VAL A 98 0.74 -0.91 16.54
C VAL A 98 -0.43 0.01 16.94
N GLU A 99 -1.28 0.39 15.99
CA GLU A 99 -2.48 1.19 16.29
C GLU A 99 -3.41 0.50 17.31
N LYS A 100 -3.61 -0.81 17.17
CA LYS A 100 -4.41 -1.59 18.12
C LYS A 100 -3.75 -1.64 19.50
N MET A 101 -2.44 -1.87 19.55
CA MET A 101 -1.68 -1.91 20.80
C MET A 101 -1.66 -0.56 21.53
N ILE A 102 -1.64 0.56 20.81
CA ILE A 102 -1.66 1.91 21.41
C ILE A 102 -3.10 2.33 21.79
N LYS A 103 -4.11 2.06 20.96
CA LYS A 103 -5.50 2.50 21.25
C LYS A 103 -6.14 1.72 22.40
N ALA A 104 -5.82 0.43 22.57
CA ALA A 104 -6.36 -0.40 23.66
C ALA A 104 -6.13 0.19 25.07
N PRO A 105 -4.90 0.60 25.46
CA PRO A 105 -4.64 1.20 26.77
C PRO A 105 -5.21 2.64 26.91
N GLN A 106 -5.32 3.40 25.81
CA GLN A 106 -5.91 4.76 25.86
C GLN A 106 -7.41 4.72 26.14
N ILE A 107 -8.13 3.79 25.51
CA ILE A 107 -9.57 3.61 25.75
C ILE A 107 -9.83 3.21 27.21
N GLN A 108 -8.99 2.34 27.80
CA GLN A 108 -9.12 1.97 29.21
C GLN A 108 -8.89 3.16 30.16
N LYS A 109 -7.91 4.03 29.88
CA LYS A 109 -7.69 5.24 30.70
C LYS A 109 -8.89 6.18 30.67
N ILE A 110 -9.43 6.47 29.49
CA ILE A 110 -10.59 7.35 29.32
C ILE A 110 -11.84 6.76 30.01
N VAL A 111 -12.07 5.46 29.88
CA VAL A 111 -13.19 4.77 30.56
C VAL A 111 -13.02 4.82 32.08
N THR A 112 -11.80 4.66 32.58
CA THR A 112 -11.50 4.71 34.02
C THR A 112 -11.71 6.12 34.57
N GLU A 113 -11.18 7.16 33.92
CA GLU A 113 -11.39 8.55 34.33
C GLU A 113 -12.87 8.94 34.33
N LYS A 114 -13.61 8.60 33.27
CA LYS A 114 -15.04 8.90 33.18
C LYS A 114 -15.85 8.20 34.28
N LYS A 115 -15.47 6.97 34.64
CA LYS A 115 -16.09 6.22 35.74
C LYS A 115 -15.83 6.91 37.09
N VAL A 116 -14.61 7.35 37.35
CA VAL A 116 -14.23 8.06 38.59
C VAL A 116 -15.00 9.37 38.75
N ILE A 117 -15.14 10.15 37.68
CA ILE A 117 -15.89 11.43 37.71
C ILE A 117 -17.37 11.19 38.01
N THR A 118 -17.96 10.16 37.42
CA THR A 118 -19.39 9.84 37.62
C THR A 118 -19.67 9.35 39.06
N THR A 119 -18.72 8.67 39.70
CA THR A 119 -18.87 8.21 41.10
C THR A 119 -18.64 9.30 42.14
N LEU A 120 -17.93 10.38 41.80
CA LEU A 120 -17.68 11.50 42.72
C LEU A 120 -18.81 12.55 42.72
N SER A 121 -19.70 12.53 41.72
CA SER A 121 -20.82 13.48 41.60
C SER A 121 -22.15 12.95 42.15
N THR A 122 -22.14 11.79 42.84
CA THR A 122 -23.33 11.17 43.45
C THR A 122 -23.14 11.11 44.96
#